data_AF-A0A3C1UIL9-F1
#
_entry.id   AF-A0A3C1UIL9-F1
#
_cell.length_a   1.000
_cell.length_b   1.000
_cell.length_c   1.000
_cell.angle_alpha   90.00
_cell.angle_beta   90.00
_cell.angle_gamma   90.00
#
_symmetry.space_group_name_H-M   'P 1'
#
loop_
_entity.id
_entity.type
_entity.pdbx_description
1 polymer ?
#
loop_
_entity_poly.entity_id
_entity_poly.type
_entity_poly.pdbx_seq_one_letter_code
_entity_poly.pdbx_strand_id
1 'polypeptide(L)'
;YKRQALYLLLSWLFATYPKPLAVFCRVAIVVIMIGGLTWQVVSANTPAKENYREAAQYLDDHATTQDIIAITSPFTIYPVEYYYRGNAELATLPIWNRLKFGPIPTFNEQTMPQEIATLKDAHQKLWLLQSYDQGYQEKMRIYFDTHFQRLNATEFSHNLILYEYRLRYD
;
A
#
# COMPACT_ATOMS: atom_id res chain seq x y z
N TYR A 1 -39.10 -21.32 30.53
CA TYR A 1 -38.40 -22.42 31.21
C TYR A 1 -37.03 -22.81 30.62
N LYS A 2 -36.81 -22.95 29.30
CA LYS A 2 -35.51 -23.42 28.76
C LYS A 2 -34.28 -22.50 28.98
N ARG A 3 -34.45 -21.18 29.14
CA ARG A 3 -33.32 -20.24 29.32
C ARG A 3 -32.76 -20.21 30.75
N GLN A 4 -33.60 -20.44 31.76
CA GLN A 4 -33.21 -20.41 33.18
C GLN A 4 -32.37 -21.65 33.56
N ALA A 5 -32.67 -22.80 32.95
CA ALA A 5 -31.87 -24.02 33.11
C ALA A 5 -30.43 -23.87 32.59
N LEU A 6 -30.23 -23.08 31.54
CA LEU A 6 -28.92 -22.85 30.94
C LEU A 6 -28.01 -22.01 31.85
N TYR A 7 -28.57 -21.01 32.53
CA TYR A 7 -27.83 -20.19 33.51
C TYR A 7 -27.48 -20.97 34.78
N LEU A 8 -28.38 -21.86 35.25
CA LEU A 8 -28.10 -22.74 36.38
C LEU A 8 -27.02 -23.78 36.05
N LEU A 9 -27.04 -24.34 34.83
CA LEU A 9 -26.04 -25.29 34.37
C LEU A 9 -24.66 -24.64 34.19
N LEU A 10 -24.61 -23.44 33.62
CA LEU A 10 -23.37 -22.65 33.54
C LEU A 10 -22.83 -22.29 34.93
N SER A 11 -23.70 -21.81 35.84
CA SER A 11 -23.30 -21.47 37.21
C SER A 11 -22.75 -22.68 37.98
N TRP A 12 -23.39 -23.85 37.83
CA TRP A 12 -22.91 -25.09 38.41
C TRP A 12 -21.57 -25.54 37.80
N LEU A 13 -21.43 -25.49 36.47
CA LEU A 13 -20.19 -25.84 35.75
C LEU A 13 -18.99 -24.98 36.21
N PHE A 14 -19.20 -23.69 36.44
CA PHE A 14 -18.16 -22.80 36.97
C PHE A 14 -17.86 -23.04 38.47
N ALA A 15 -18.84 -23.53 39.24
CA ALA A 15 -18.67 -23.84 40.66
C ALA A 15 -17.94 -25.17 40.91
N THR A 16 -18.07 -26.16 40.02
CA THR A 16 -17.35 -27.46 40.10
C THR A 16 -16.00 -27.46 39.41
N TYR A 17 -15.62 -26.40 38.68
CA TYR A 17 -14.34 -26.34 38.00
C TYR A 17 -13.20 -26.17 39.03
N PRO A 18 -12.25 -27.13 39.12
CA PRO A 18 -11.15 -27.01 40.05
C PRO A 18 -10.30 -25.79 39.66
N LYS A 19 -9.95 -24.95 40.66
CA LYS A 19 -9.09 -23.76 40.50
C LYS A 19 -7.93 -23.92 39.49
N PRO A 20 -7.18 -25.05 39.44
CA PRO A 20 -6.12 -25.23 38.43
C PRO A 20 -6.61 -25.21 36.98
N LEU A 21 -7.80 -25.73 36.70
CA LEU A 21 -8.37 -25.79 35.34
C LEU A 21 -8.82 -24.39 34.87
N ALA A 22 -9.37 -23.58 35.78
CA ALA A 22 -9.69 -22.18 35.51
C ALA A 22 -8.43 -21.34 35.25
N VAL A 23 -7.34 -21.59 35.98
CA VAL A 23 -6.04 -20.96 35.74
C VAL A 23 -5.48 -21.38 34.39
N PHE A 24 -5.54 -22.68 34.05
CA PHE A 24 -5.11 -23.18 32.74
C PHE A 24 -5.86 -22.52 31.58
N CYS A 25 -7.19 -22.45 31.64
CA CYS A 25 -7.99 -21.80 30.60
C CYS A 25 -7.65 -20.31 30.44
N ARG A 26 -7.41 -19.58 31.54
CA ARG A 26 -7.00 -18.17 31.49
C ARG A 26 -5.63 -18.00 30.85
N VAL A 27 -4.65 -18.82 31.25
CA VAL A 27 -3.31 -18.80 30.66
C VAL A 27 -3.37 -19.16 29.18
N ALA A 28 -4.15 -20.18 28.81
CA ALA A 28 -4.34 -20.59 27.41
C ALA A 28 -4.92 -19.44 26.56
N ILE A 29 -5.95 -18.74 27.06
CA ILE A 29 -6.52 -17.58 26.34
C ILE A 29 -5.48 -16.47 26.18
N VAL A 30 -4.71 -16.15 27.23
CA VAL A 30 -3.66 -15.11 27.15
C VAL A 30 -2.57 -15.51 26.16
N VAL A 31 -2.14 -16.78 26.16
CA VAL A 31 -1.14 -17.30 25.22
C VAL A 31 -1.67 -17.25 23.78
N ILE A 32 -2.93 -17.62 23.56
CA ILE A 32 -3.58 -17.52 22.23
C ILE A 32 -3.68 -16.05 21.79
N MET A 33 -4.04 -15.14 22.69
CA MET A 33 -4.10 -13.70 22.38
C MET A 33 -2.73 -13.12 22.03
N ILE A 34 -1.69 -13.43 22.82
CA ILE A 34 -0.32 -12.99 22.54
C ILE A 34 0.17 -13.61 21.23
N GLY A 35 -0.06 -14.90 21.02
CA GLY A 35 0.26 -15.60 19.78
C GLY A 35 -0.41 -14.97 18.56
N GLY A 36 -1.71 -14.67 18.67
CA GLY A 36 -2.48 -13.98 17.64
C GLY A 36 -1.96 -12.57 17.34
N LEU A 37 -1.59 -11.80 18.36
CA LEU A 37 -1.00 -10.47 18.20
C LEU A 37 0.39 -10.53 17.55
N THR A 38 1.24 -11.48 17.97
CA THR A 38 2.55 -11.69 17.33
C THR A 38 2.39 -12.13 15.88
N TRP A 39 1.40 -12.99 15.60
CA TRP A 39 1.07 -13.39 14.25
C TRP A 39 0.57 -12.20 13.44
N GLN A 40 -0.26 -11.31 14.00
CA GLN A 40 -0.73 -10.12 13.30
C GLN A 40 0.42 -9.12 13.04
N VAL A 41 1.38 -8.97 13.95
CA VAL A 41 2.54 -8.11 13.72
C VAL A 41 3.47 -8.65 12.61
N VAL A 42 3.60 -9.97 12.49
CA VAL A 42 4.50 -10.62 11.52
C VAL A 42 3.78 -10.99 10.22
N SER A 43 2.46 -11.18 10.24
CA SER A 43 1.67 -11.59 9.08
C SER A 43 1.58 -10.43 8.09
N ALA A 44 2.00 -10.71 6.87
CA ALA A 44 1.89 -9.83 5.71
C ALA A 44 0.44 -9.41 5.36
N ASN A 45 -0.58 -9.98 6.01
CA ASN A 45 -1.99 -9.63 5.82
C ASN A 45 -2.48 -8.49 6.73
N THR A 46 -1.67 -8.05 7.69
CA THR A 46 -1.92 -6.80 8.40
C THR A 46 -1.45 -5.68 7.49
N PRO A 47 -2.22 -4.59 7.26
CA PRO A 47 -1.79 -3.51 6.36
C PRO A 47 -0.43 -3.01 6.83
N ALA A 48 0.62 -3.49 6.18
CA ALA A 48 1.97 -3.13 6.50
C ALA A 48 2.04 -1.62 6.27
N LYS A 49 2.61 -0.87 7.22
CA LYS A 49 2.91 0.54 6.96
C LYS A 49 3.76 0.58 5.70
N GLU A 50 3.19 1.11 4.62
CA GLU A 50 3.91 1.24 3.36
C GLU A 50 5.20 2.02 3.61
N ASN A 51 6.35 1.44 3.23
CA ASN A 51 7.65 2.01 3.53
C ASN A 51 8.03 3.14 2.56
N TYR A 52 7.25 4.23 2.58
CA TYR A 52 7.48 5.40 1.73
C TYR A 52 8.83 6.07 1.96
N ARG A 53 9.41 5.91 3.16
CA ARG A 53 10.73 6.46 3.48
C ARG A 53 11.80 5.82 2.61
N GLU A 54 11.85 4.50 2.58
CA GLU A 54 12.84 3.77 1.79
C GLU A 54 12.61 3.98 0.29
N ALA A 55 11.35 3.96 -0.15
CA ALA A 55 11.02 4.25 -1.55
C ALA A 55 11.46 5.66 -1.97
N ALA A 56 11.20 6.68 -1.15
CA ALA A 56 11.60 8.05 -1.45
C ALA A 56 13.12 8.24 -1.41
N GLN A 57 13.84 7.58 -0.50
CA GLN A 57 15.31 7.59 -0.45
C GLN A 57 15.90 6.92 -1.70
N TYR A 58 15.35 5.77 -2.11
CA TYR A 58 15.78 5.11 -3.33
C TYR A 58 15.59 6.01 -4.55
N LEU A 59 14.45 6.71 -4.64
CA LEU A 59 14.18 7.67 -5.70
C LEU A 59 15.12 8.88 -5.66
N ASP A 60 15.51 9.35 -4.48
CA ASP A 60 16.46 10.46 -4.30
C ASP A 60 17.84 10.09 -4.91
N ASP A 61 18.28 8.85 -4.70
CA ASP A 61 19.58 8.36 -5.17
C ASP A 61 19.61 8.02 -6.67
N HIS A 62 18.47 7.63 -7.26
CA HIS A 62 18.42 7.06 -8.62
C HIS A 62 17.69 7.92 -9.66
N ALA A 63 16.73 8.75 -9.25
CA ALA A 63 15.96 9.57 -10.18
C ALA A 63 16.70 10.88 -10.49
N THR A 64 16.80 11.22 -11.76
CA THR A 64 17.45 12.45 -12.24
C THR A 64 16.43 13.54 -12.58
N THR A 65 16.89 14.78 -12.79
CA THR A 65 16.01 15.91 -13.20
C THR A 65 15.32 15.69 -14.55
N GLN A 66 15.79 14.75 -15.36
CA GLN A 66 15.19 14.40 -16.65
C GLN A 66 14.10 13.33 -16.52
N ASP A 67 13.95 12.76 -15.32
CA ASP A 67 12.97 11.73 -15.03
C ASP A 67 11.73 12.34 -14.38
N ILE A 68 10.66 11.55 -14.37
CA ILE A 68 9.43 11.86 -13.64
C ILE A 68 9.05 10.71 -12.73
N ILE A 69 8.57 11.03 -11.54
CA ILE A 69 8.06 10.08 -10.57
C ILE A 69 6.54 10.20 -10.58
N ALA A 70 5.87 9.14 -11.03
CA ALA A 70 4.42 9.07 -11.13
C ALA A 70 3.87 8.16 -10.02
N ILE A 71 3.06 8.72 -9.13
CA ILE A 71 2.44 7.99 -8.03
C ILE A 71 1.04 7.56 -8.46
N THR A 72 0.76 6.25 -8.45
CA THR A 72 -0.52 5.74 -8.95
C THR A 72 -1.70 6.01 -8.04
N SER A 73 -1.46 6.37 -6.78
CA SER A 73 -2.50 6.68 -5.80
C SER A 73 -2.38 8.16 -5.40
N PRO A 74 -3.12 9.09 -6.01
CA PRO A 74 -2.84 10.52 -5.83
C PRO A 74 -2.84 11.02 -4.37
N PHE A 75 -3.57 10.36 -3.47
CA PHE A 75 -3.61 10.71 -2.05
C PHE A 75 -2.36 10.28 -1.27
N THR A 76 -1.55 9.36 -1.79
CA THR A 76 -0.29 8.91 -1.17
C THR A 76 0.90 9.76 -1.58
N ILE A 77 0.69 10.87 -2.30
CA ILE A 77 1.79 11.78 -2.67
C ILE A 77 2.42 12.48 -1.48
N TYR A 78 1.63 12.86 -0.47
CA TYR A 78 2.13 13.58 0.70
C TYR A 78 3.20 12.83 1.51
N PRO A 79 3.05 11.53 1.84
CA PRO A 79 4.13 10.81 2.51
C PRO A 79 5.38 10.68 1.64
N VAL A 80 5.25 10.60 0.30
CA VAL A 80 6.41 10.58 -0.60
C VAL A 80 7.11 11.94 -0.61
N GLU A 81 6.36 13.04 -0.82
CA GLU A 81 6.87 14.43 -0.76
C GLU A 81 7.57 14.73 0.57
N TYR A 82 7.03 14.19 1.67
CA TYR A 82 7.61 14.42 2.99
C TYR A 82 9.05 13.88 3.11
N TYR A 83 9.34 12.72 2.52
CA TYR A 83 10.66 12.08 2.57
C TYR A 83 11.55 12.39 1.36
N TYR A 84 10.97 12.69 0.20
CA TYR A 84 11.69 12.92 -1.04
C TYR A 84 12.45 14.25 -1.00
N ARG A 85 13.73 14.22 -1.37
CA ARG A 85 14.61 15.40 -1.45
C ARG A 85 15.28 15.57 -2.81
N GLY A 86 14.96 14.69 -3.76
CA GLY A 86 15.55 14.70 -5.09
C GLY A 86 14.93 15.77 -5.99
N ASN A 87 15.48 15.84 -7.21
CA ASN A 87 15.14 16.88 -8.17
C ASN A 87 14.21 16.41 -9.30
N ALA A 88 13.83 15.13 -9.33
CA ALA A 88 12.87 14.64 -10.32
C ALA A 88 11.47 15.16 -9.97
N GLU A 89 10.67 15.43 -11.00
CA GLU A 89 9.31 15.94 -10.80
C GLU A 89 8.41 14.87 -10.19
N LEU A 90 7.62 15.25 -9.17
CA LEU A 90 6.59 14.40 -8.57
C LEU A 90 5.24 14.69 -9.22
N ALA A 91 4.68 13.69 -9.89
CA ALA A 91 3.33 13.73 -10.46
C ALA A 91 2.47 12.58 -9.92
N THR A 92 1.17 12.67 -10.17
CA THR A 92 0.23 11.58 -9.86
C THR A 92 -0.39 11.06 -11.15
N LEU A 93 -0.79 9.79 -11.14
CA LEU A 93 -1.61 9.17 -12.17
C LEU A 93 -2.80 8.50 -11.48
N PRO A 94 -4.05 8.96 -11.67
CA PRO A 94 -4.48 10.07 -12.53
C PRO A 94 -3.88 11.43 -12.17
N ILE A 95 -3.75 12.33 -13.15
CA ILE A 95 -3.17 13.67 -12.94
C ILE A 95 -4.08 14.49 -12.02
N TRP A 96 -3.59 14.79 -10.82
CA TRP A 96 -4.30 15.60 -9.82
C TRP A 96 -3.62 16.95 -9.62
N ASN A 97 -4.30 18.02 -10.04
CA ASN A 97 -3.87 19.38 -9.75
C ASN A 97 -4.28 19.79 -8.32
N ARG A 98 -3.34 19.70 -7.38
CA ARG A 98 -3.53 20.05 -5.96
C ARG A 98 -3.75 21.54 -5.70
N LEU A 99 -3.38 22.42 -6.64
CA LEU A 99 -3.59 23.87 -6.52
C LEU A 99 -5.02 24.29 -6.88
N LYS A 100 -5.75 23.43 -7.60
CA LYS A 100 -7.14 23.67 -7.98
C LYS A 100 -8.06 23.01 -6.96
N PHE A 101 -9.01 23.78 -6.42
CA PHE A 101 -10.04 23.23 -5.55
C PHE A 101 -10.89 22.20 -6.28
N GLY A 102 -10.99 20.98 -5.75
CA GLY A 102 -11.75 19.88 -6.33
C GLY A 102 -11.42 18.52 -5.70
N PRO A 103 -12.23 17.48 -5.99
CA PRO A 103 -11.94 16.12 -5.56
C PRO A 103 -10.72 15.56 -6.27
N ILE A 104 -10.13 14.50 -5.69
CA ILE A 104 -9.12 13.69 -6.37
C ILE A 104 -9.80 13.06 -7.61
N PRO A 105 -9.18 13.15 -8.80
CA PRO A 105 -9.72 12.54 -10.01
C PRO A 105 -9.86 11.02 -9.85
N THR A 106 -10.96 10.49 -10.37
CA THR A 106 -11.16 9.05 -10.48
C THR A 106 -10.38 8.50 -11.66
N PHE A 107 -9.82 7.30 -11.52
CA PHE A 107 -9.17 6.60 -12.62
C PHE A 107 -10.12 6.38 -13.81
N ASN A 108 -9.63 6.70 -15.01
CA ASN A 108 -10.33 6.45 -16.26
C ASN A 108 -9.35 5.91 -17.31
N GLU A 109 -9.59 4.67 -17.75
CA GLU A 109 -8.76 3.98 -18.75
C GLU A 109 -8.73 4.70 -20.10
N GLN A 110 -9.77 5.47 -20.43
CA GLN A 110 -9.89 6.17 -21.70
C GLN A 110 -9.05 7.45 -21.77
N THR A 111 -8.78 8.09 -20.62
CA THR A 111 -7.98 9.32 -20.50
C THR A 111 -6.54 9.05 -20.06
N MET A 112 -6.29 7.89 -19.46
CA MET A 112 -4.97 7.48 -18.98
C MET A 112 -3.88 7.56 -20.07
N PRO A 113 -4.08 7.08 -21.33
CA PRO A 113 -3.07 7.21 -22.37
C PRO A 113 -2.64 8.66 -22.66
N GLN A 114 -3.60 9.60 -22.63
CA GLN A 114 -3.36 11.02 -22.88
C GLN A 114 -2.62 11.66 -21.71
N GLU A 115 -2.98 11.28 -20.48
CA GLU A 115 -2.26 11.72 -19.27
C GLU A 115 -0.82 11.23 -19.28
N ILE A 116 -0.58 9.96 -19.61
CA ILE A 116 0.77 9.38 -19.72
C ILE A 116 1.57 10.02 -20.86
N ALA A 117 0.93 10.30 -22.00
CA ALA A 117 1.59 11.00 -23.11
C ALA A 117 2.08 12.41 -22.70
N THR A 118 1.29 13.12 -21.88
CA THR A 118 1.68 14.43 -21.34
C THR A 118 2.95 14.34 -20.48
N LEU A 119 3.10 13.26 -19.70
CA LEU A 119 4.31 13.02 -18.91
C LEU A 119 5.48 12.54 -19.79
N LYS A 120 5.21 11.81 -20.86
CA LYS A 120 6.23 11.24 -21.74
C LYS A 120 7.06 12.31 -22.45
N ASP A 121 6.43 13.35 -22.96
CA ASP A 121 7.09 14.30 -23.87
C ASP A 121 8.18 15.12 -23.18
N ALA A 122 8.07 15.33 -21.87
CA ALA A 122 9.01 16.11 -21.07
C ALA A 122 10.15 15.29 -20.44
N HIS A 123 10.06 13.95 -20.41
CA HIS A 123 10.93 13.12 -19.57
C HIS A 123 11.52 11.89 -20.29
N GLN A 124 12.71 11.47 -19.85
CA GLN A 124 13.44 10.33 -20.42
C GLN A 124 13.02 9.00 -19.79
N LYS A 125 12.85 8.98 -18.47
CA LYS A 125 12.37 7.82 -17.71
C LYS A 125 11.19 8.19 -16.83
N LEU A 126 10.37 7.19 -16.55
CA LEU A 126 9.26 7.27 -15.60
C LEU A 126 9.46 6.25 -14.49
N TRP A 127 9.40 6.74 -13.26
CA TRP A 127 9.40 5.96 -12.03
C TRP A 127 7.95 5.83 -11.55
N LEU A 128 7.31 4.70 -11.80
CA LEU A 128 5.92 4.43 -11.42
C LEU A 128 5.87 3.84 -10.01
N LEU A 129 5.50 4.65 -9.02
CA LEU A 129 5.32 4.19 -7.65
C LEU A 129 3.88 3.72 -7.44
N GLN A 130 3.70 2.41 -7.43
CA GLN A 130 2.45 1.77 -7.04
C GLN A 130 2.37 1.69 -5.52
N SER A 131 1.38 2.37 -4.96
CA SER A 131 1.07 2.40 -3.52
C SER A 131 -0.43 2.25 -3.37
N TYR A 132 -0.89 1.54 -2.35
CA TYR A 132 -2.30 1.29 -2.03
C TYR A 132 -3.16 0.84 -3.21
N ASP A 133 -3.56 -0.43 -3.25
CA ASP A 133 -4.37 -0.93 -4.36
C ASP A 133 -5.80 -0.33 -4.36
N GLN A 134 -6.07 0.50 -5.38
CA GLN A 134 -7.38 1.10 -5.64
C GLN A 134 -8.18 0.34 -6.71
N GLY A 135 -7.72 -0.85 -7.13
CA GLY A 135 -8.38 -1.69 -8.13
C GLY A 135 -8.00 -1.40 -9.59
N TYR A 136 -7.05 -0.50 -9.82
CA TYR A 136 -6.56 -0.15 -11.17
C TYR A 136 -5.04 -0.26 -11.35
N GLN A 137 -4.30 -0.62 -10.30
CA GLN A 137 -2.84 -0.75 -10.36
C GLN A 137 -2.40 -1.77 -11.42
N GLU A 138 -3.09 -2.91 -11.50
CA GLU A 138 -2.78 -3.94 -12.49
C GLU A 138 -2.98 -3.43 -13.92
N LYS A 139 -4.08 -2.72 -14.19
CA LYS A 139 -4.38 -2.16 -15.51
C LYS A 139 -3.33 -1.14 -15.95
N MET A 140 -2.91 -0.29 -15.01
CA MET A 140 -1.86 0.68 -15.26
C MET A 140 -0.52 -0.01 -15.54
N ARG A 141 -0.16 -1.01 -14.73
CA ARG A 141 1.06 -1.81 -14.94
C ARG A 141 1.05 -2.50 -16.30
N ILE A 142 -0.05 -3.15 -16.68
CA ILE A 142 -0.20 -3.81 -17.98
C ILE A 142 -0.05 -2.80 -19.12
N TYR A 143 -0.66 -1.62 -19.00
CA TYR A 143 -0.50 -0.57 -19.99
C TYR A 143 0.97 -0.17 -20.15
N PHE A 144 1.67 0.11 -19.04
CA PHE A 144 3.08 0.48 -19.09
C PHE A 144 3.97 -0.65 -19.63
N ASP A 145 3.79 -1.89 -19.16
CA ASP A 145 4.53 -3.07 -19.63
C ASP A 145 4.31 -3.34 -21.13
N THR A 146 3.18 -2.91 -21.70
CA THR A 146 2.84 -3.10 -23.13
C THR A 146 3.40 -1.98 -24.02
N HIS A 147 3.49 -0.76 -23.51
CA HIS A 147 3.85 0.42 -24.31
C HIS A 147 5.28 0.92 -24.08
N PHE A 148 5.90 0.55 -22.96
CA PHE A 148 7.22 1.00 -22.55
C PHE A 148 8.10 -0.16 -22.11
N GLN A 149 9.41 0.02 -22.24
CA GLN A 149 10.36 -0.96 -21.72
C GLN A 149 10.51 -0.78 -20.21
N ARG A 150 10.13 -1.81 -19.43
CA ARG A 150 10.47 -1.89 -18.01
C ARG A 150 11.97 -2.14 -17.84
N LEU A 151 12.64 -1.26 -17.11
CA LEU A 151 14.06 -1.34 -16.78
C LEU A 151 14.29 -2.03 -15.43
N ASN A 152 13.45 -1.74 -14.44
CA ASN A 152 13.58 -2.27 -13.09
C ASN A 152 12.22 -2.40 -12.38
N ALA A 153 12.17 -3.22 -11.34
CA ALA A 153 11.06 -3.33 -10.40
C ALA A 153 11.60 -3.58 -8.99
N THR A 154 11.18 -2.79 -8.00
CA THR A 154 11.64 -2.89 -6.61
C THR A 154 10.45 -2.83 -5.67
N GLU A 155 10.28 -3.85 -4.85
CA GLU A 155 9.24 -3.92 -3.82
C GLU A 155 9.83 -3.46 -2.47
N PHE A 156 9.24 -2.44 -1.87
CA PHE A 156 9.69 -1.89 -0.58
C PHE A 156 8.86 -2.43 0.60
N SER A 157 7.59 -2.72 0.35
CA SER A 157 6.67 -3.33 1.30
C SER A 157 5.46 -3.89 0.57
N HIS A 158 4.61 -4.63 1.26
CA HIS A 158 3.36 -5.15 0.69
C HIS A 158 2.57 -4.04 -0.01
N ASN A 159 2.28 -4.21 -1.31
CA ASN A 159 1.59 -3.25 -2.19
C ASN A 159 2.30 -1.90 -2.41
N LEU A 160 3.59 -1.79 -2.06
CA LEU A 160 4.45 -0.65 -2.40
C LEU A 160 5.56 -1.10 -3.35
N ILE A 161 5.31 -0.97 -4.64
CA ILE A 161 6.24 -1.40 -5.70
C ILE A 161 6.58 -0.22 -6.58
N LEU A 162 7.87 -0.02 -6.81
CA LEU A 162 8.39 0.96 -7.74
C LEU A 162 8.82 0.27 -9.03
N TYR A 163 8.31 0.75 -10.15
CA TYR A 163 8.72 0.31 -11.48
C TYR A 163 9.47 1.42 -12.21
N GLU A 164 10.54 1.07 -12.89
CA GLU A 164 11.28 1.99 -13.77
C GLU A 164 10.92 1.67 -15.22
N TYR A 165 10.48 2.68 -15.97
CA TYR A 165 10.14 2.57 -17.38
C TYR A 165 10.96 3.56 -18.21
N ARG A 166 11.43 3.11 -19.38
CA ARG A 166 12.02 3.97 -20.41
C ARG A 166 10.90 4.60 -21.24
N LEU A 167 10.79 5.93 -21.19
CA LEU A 167 9.79 6.69 -21.93
C LEU A 167 10.23 7.02 -23.36
N ARG A 168 11.52 7.35 -23.53
CA ARG A 168 12.12 7.73 -24.81
C ARG A 168 13.30 6.82 -25.14
N TYR A 169 13.42 6.51 -26.44
CA TYR A 169 14.56 5.81 -27.01
C TYR A 169 15.37 6.88 -27.73
N ASP A 170 16.37 7.44 -27.04
CA ASP A 170 17.38 8.26 -27.70
C ASP A 170 18.24 7.40 -28.63
#